data_AF-A0A535FQ38-F1
#
_entry.id   AF-A0A535FQ38-F1
#
_cell.length_a   1.000
_cell.length_b   1.000
_cell.length_c   1.000
_cell.angle_alpha   90.00
_cell.angle_beta   90.00
_cell.angle_gamma   90.00
#
_symmetry.space_group_name_H-M   'P 1'
#
loop_
_entity.id
_entity.type
_entity.pdbx_description
1 polymer ?
#
loop_
_entity_poly.entity_id
_entity_poly.type
_entity_poly.pdbx_seq_one_letter_code
_entity_poly.pdbx_strand_id
1 'polypeptide(L)'
;MGRGCRLSLMAEEKKKPSDLDKSIDVGMDQFGRFVRLRWLWIIIALLLGWYIVFNIIPQLTPPTPGVIFLYAIQIMFAVLYILIQFVALFWFLGRPRLYWVMPGETGVTFEDYKGNPEVLEAARRIVALIRGVDEFEKMGGSPTRGLLLTGDPGTGKSYLAQCMSTEAGVPFAYASAASFRAMFMGMDVLMISRLYRKARRLAR
;
A
#
# COMPACT_ATOMS: atom_id res chain seq x y z
N MET A 1 12.46 -23.75 47.97
CA MET A 1 13.52 -23.82 46.93
C MET A 1 12.93 -24.55 45.72
N GLY A 2 12.93 -23.92 44.54
CA GLY A 2 12.68 -24.58 43.24
C GLY A 2 11.21 -24.79 42.88
N ARG A 3 10.53 -23.79 42.29
CA ARG A 3 10.37 -23.57 40.83
C ARG A 3 9.74 -24.77 40.09
N GLY A 4 8.50 -24.56 39.66
CA GLY A 4 7.81 -25.42 38.71
C GLY A 4 6.40 -24.91 38.43
N CYS A 5 6.23 -23.59 38.37
CA CYS A 5 4.97 -23.00 37.88
C CYS A 5 4.86 -23.41 36.43
N ARG A 6 3.91 -24.32 36.21
CA ARG A 6 3.62 -25.02 34.98
C ARG A 6 3.20 -23.96 33.95
N LEU A 7 4.16 -23.51 33.14
CA LEU A 7 3.98 -22.76 31.90
C LEU A 7 3.26 -23.67 30.87
N SER A 8 2.03 -24.07 31.18
CA SER A 8 1.04 -24.37 30.15
C SER A 8 0.30 -23.06 29.88
N LEU A 9 0.01 -22.79 28.60
CA LEU A 9 -0.63 -21.59 28.06
C LEU A 9 0.34 -20.54 27.50
N MET A 10 1.08 -20.91 26.45
CA MET A 10 1.42 -19.99 25.34
C MET A 10 1.54 -20.80 24.03
N ALA A 11 0.48 -21.53 23.72
CA ALA A 11 0.21 -21.99 22.36
C ALA A 11 -1.05 -21.27 21.88
N GLU A 12 -0.96 -19.94 21.80
CA GLU A 12 -1.95 -19.16 21.07
C GLU A 12 -1.58 -19.24 19.59
N GLU A 13 -2.50 -19.80 18.81
CA GLU A 13 -2.45 -19.92 17.36
C GLU A 13 -1.88 -18.65 16.72
N LYS A 14 -0.67 -18.76 16.16
CA LYS A 14 -0.24 -17.83 15.11
C LYS A 14 -1.19 -18.00 13.93
N LYS A 15 -2.24 -17.19 13.89
CA LYS A 15 -3.12 -17.02 12.73
C LYS A 15 -2.26 -16.58 11.55
N LYS A 16 -1.88 -17.56 10.73
CA LYS A 16 -1.20 -17.34 9.45
C LYS A 16 -2.04 -16.32 8.66
N PRO A 17 -1.44 -15.25 8.12
CA PRO A 17 -2.20 -14.29 7.31
C PRO A 17 -2.91 -15.07 6.21
N SER A 18 -4.23 -14.90 6.14
CA SER A 18 -5.08 -15.59 5.18
C SER A 18 -4.50 -15.43 3.78
N ASP A 19 -4.31 -16.53 3.07
CA ASP A 19 -3.75 -16.56 1.71
C ASP A 19 -4.55 -15.64 0.75
N LEU A 20 -5.79 -15.28 1.13
CA LEU A 20 -6.63 -14.28 0.50
C LEU A 20 -5.99 -12.88 0.47
N ASP A 21 -5.42 -12.37 1.58
CA ASP A 21 -4.83 -11.02 1.63
C ASP A 21 -3.55 -10.92 0.78
N LYS A 22 -2.74 -11.99 0.77
CA LYS A 22 -1.56 -12.09 -0.10
C LYS A 22 -1.98 -12.15 -1.57
N SER A 23 -3.04 -12.88 -1.91
CA SER A 23 -3.56 -12.95 -3.27
C SER A 23 -4.21 -11.64 -3.75
N ILE A 24 -4.81 -10.85 -2.85
CA ILE A 24 -5.38 -9.54 -3.16
C ILE A 24 -4.27 -8.52 -3.44
N ASP A 25 -3.23 -8.44 -2.59
CA ASP A 25 -2.14 -7.48 -2.80
C ASP A 25 -1.28 -7.84 -4.04
N VAL A 26 -0.98 -9.13 -4.27
CA VAL A 26 -0.23 -9.60 -5.46
C VAL A 26 -1.07 -9.49 -6.74
N GLY A 27 -2.35 -9.83 -6.66
CA GLY A 27 -3.28 -9.71 -7.78
C GLY A 27 -3.50 -8.25 -8.19
N MET A 28 -3.52 -7.32 -7.24
CA MET A 28 -3.79 -5.91 -7.49
C MET A 28 -2.61 -5.16 -8.15
N ASP A 29 -1.36 -5.54 -7.85
CA ASP A 29 -0.16 -5.01 -8.50
C ASP A 29 0.10 -5.62 -9.89
N GLN A 30 -0.23 -6.90 -10.09
CA GLN A 30 -0.25 -7.51 -11.42
C GLN A 30 -1.35 -6.90 -12.30
N PHE A 31 -2.54 -6.67 -11.73
CA PHE A 31 -3.65 -6.01 -12.40
C PHE A 31 -3.29 -4.59 -12.83
N GLY A 32 -2.50 -3.85 -12.04
CA GLY A 32 -2.05 -2.49 -12.39
C GLY A 32 -1.16 -2.42 -13.64
N ARG A 33 -0.29 -3.41 -13.91
CA ARG A 33 0.50 -3.49 -15.16
C ARG A 33 -0.32 -4.04 -16.32
N PHE A 34 -1.19 -5.01 -16.06
CA PHE A 34 -2.07 -5.62 -17.06
C PHE A 34 -3.12 -4.62 -17.58
N VAL A 35 -3.75 -3.87 -16.66
CA VAL A 35 -4.65 -2.76 -16.97
C VAL A 35 -3.86 -1.65 -17.64
N ARG A 36 -2.65 -1.29 -17.21
CA ARG A 36 -1.90 -0.22 -17.89
C ARG A 36 -1.62 -0.51 -19.36
N LEU A 37 -1.21 -1.73 -19.72
CA LEU A 37 -1.03 -2.07 -21.14
C LEU A 37 -2.38 -2.20 -21.84
N ARG A 38 -3.28 -3.02 -21.30
CA ARG A 38 -4.51 -3.40 -22.00
C ARG A 38 -5.53 -2.26 -22.07
N TRP A 39 -5.59 -1.40 -21.05
CA TRP A 39 -6.43 -0.20 -21.01
C TRP A 39 -5.89 0.90 -21.92
N LEU A 40 -4.57 1.02 -22.09
CA LEU A 40 -3.96 1.94 -23.05
C LEU A 40 -4.23 1.47 -24.49
N TRP A 41 -4.17 0.16 -24.77
CA TRP A 41 -4.62 -0.41 -26.05
C TRP A 41 -6.13 -0.27 -26.27
N ILE A 42 -6.96 -0.42 -25.23
CA ILE A 42 -8.41 -0.18 -25.32
C ILE A 42 -8.68 1.30 -25.61
N ILE A 43 -7.99 2.23 -24.94
CA ILE A 43 -8.10 3.67 -25.18
C ILE A 43 -7.63 4.04 -26.58
N ILE A 44 -6.51 3.48 -27.05
CA ILE A 44 -6.02 3.66 -28.42
C ILE A 44 -7.05 3.10 -29.41
N ALA A 45 -7.61 1.91 -29.18
CA ALA A 45 -8.62 1.33 -30.05
C ALA A 45 -9.94 2.11 -30.05
N LEU A 46 -10.34 2.68 -28.91
CA LEU A 46 -11.51 3.56 -28.80
C LEU A 46 -11.27 4.90 -29.48
N LEU A 47 -10.07 5.48 -29.36
CA LEU A 47 -9.64 6.69 -30.08
C LEU A 47 -9.53 6.45 -31.58
N LEU A 48 -8.96 5.31 -32.00
CA LEU A 48 -8.89 4.92 -33.41
C LEU A 48 -10.29 4.68 -33.98
N GLY A 49 -11.15 3.98 -33.23
CA GLY A 49 -12.54 3.73 -33.63
C GLY A 49 -13.34 5.02 -33.73
N TRP A 50 -13.22 5.91 -32.74
CA TRP A 50 -13.79 7.26 -32.77
C TRP A 50 -13.26 8.06 -33.97
N TYR A 51 -11.95 8.06 -34.20
CA TYR A 51 -11.30 8.76 -35.30
C TYR A 51 -11.76 8.23 -36.68
N ILE A 52 -11.87 6.91 -36.85
CA ILE A 52 -12.34 6.26 -38.09
C ILE A 52 -13.81 6.61 -38.36
N VAL A 53 -14.68 6.50 -37.35
CA VAL A 53 -16.11 6.84 -37.47
C VAL A 53 -16.29 8.34 -37.76
N PHE A 54 -15.43 9.19 -37.19
CA PHE A 54 -15.54 10.65 -37.29
C PHE A 54 -14.94 11.24 -38.57
N ASN A 55 -13.88 10.66 -39.14
CA ASN A 55 -13.26 11.19 -40.37
C ASN A 55 -13.82 10.56 -41.66
N ILE A 56 -14.26 9.31 -41.66
CA ILE A 56 -14.63 8.64 -42.93
C ILE A 56 -16.08 8.94 -43.38
N ILE A 57 -17.01 9.21 -42.45
CA ILE A 57 -18.45 9.31 -42.76
C ILE A 57 -18.92 10.72 -43.22
N PRO A 58 -18.41 11.87 -42.75
CA PRO A 58 -19.04 13.16 -43.08
C PRO A 58 -18.49 13.91 -44.30
N GLN A 59 -17.43 13.44 -44.94
CA GLN A 59 -16.71 14.21 -45.97
C GLN A 59 -17.38 14.26 -47.35
N LEU A 60 -18.63 13.79 -47.48
CA LEU A 60 -19.35 13.76 -48.76
C LEU A 60 -20.85 14.12 -48.67
N THR A 61 -21.28 14.91 -47.68
CA THR A 61 -22.67 15.41 -47.63
C THR A 61 -22.74 16.89 -47.25
N PRO A 62 -23.50 17.72 -47.99
CA PRO A 62 -23.67 19.14 -47.68
C PRO A 62 -24.33 19.33 -46.30
N PRO A 63 -24.03 20.45 -45.61
CA PRO A 63 -24.51 20.72 -44.25
C PRO A 63 -26.03 20.95 -44.25
N THR A 64 -26.77 19.86 -44.15
CA THR A 64 -28.21 19.87 -43.89
C THR A 64 -28.44 20.03 -42.38
N PRO A 65 -29.57 20.61 -41.95
CA PRO A 65 -29.87 20.80 -40.52
C PRO A 65 -29.75 19.52 -39.67
N GLY A 66 -30.02 18.34 -40.26
CA GLY A 66 -29.88 17.05 -39.57
C GLY A 66 -28.44 16.66 -39.21
N VAL A 67 -27.45 17.09 -39.97
CA VAL A 67 -26.03 16.76 -39.71
C VAL A 67 -25.49 17.58 -38.53
N ILE A 68 -25.96 18.82 -38.39
CA ILE A 68 -25.60 19.72 -37.28
C ILE A 68 -26.04 19.11 -35.93
N PHE A 69 -27.21 18.48 -35.90
CA PHE A 69 -27.70 17.79 -34.70
C PHE A 69 -26.84 16.58 -34.31
N LEU A 70 -26.35 15.83 -35.30
CA LEU A 70 -25.43 14.71 -35.06
C LEU A 70 -24.07 15.18 -34.52
N TYR A 71 -23.54 16.30 -35.01
CA TYR A 71 -22.33 16.91 -34.44
C TYR A 71 -22.53 17.39 -33.00
N ALA A 72 -23.70 17.92 -32.66
CA ALA A 72 -24.01 18.31 -31.28
C ALA A 72 -24.04 17.10 -30.33
N ILE A 73 -24.69 16.01 -30.74
CA ILE A 73 -24.67 14.74 -30.01
C ILE A 73 -23.24 14.23 -29.85
N GLN A 74 -22.42 14.35 -30.89
CA GLN A 74 -21.04 13.91 -30.86
C GLN A 74 -20.18 14.72 -29.88
N ILE A 75 -20.31 16.06 -29.86
CA ILE A 75 -19.59 16.90 -28.89
C ILE A 75 -19.97 16.50 -27.46
N MET A 76 -21.25 16.21 -27.22
CA MET A 76 -21.71 15.72 -25.91
C MET A 76 -21.04 14.40 -25.52
N PHE A 77 -20.95 13.43 -26.42
CA PHE A 77 -20.24 12.17 -26.17
C PHE A 77 -18.73 12.35 -25.98
N ALA A 78 -18.10 13.26 -26.73
CA ALA A 78 -16.68 13.58 -26.60
C ALA A 78 -16.36 14.18 -25.22
N VAL A 79 -17.18 15.13 -24.76
CA VAL A 79 -17.03 15.73 -23.42
C VAL A 79 -17.21 14.68 -22.33
N LEU A 80 -18.22 13.81 -22.45
CA LEU A 80 -18.43 12.71 -21.51
C LEU A 80 -17.23 11.75 -21.46
N TYR A 81 -16.66 11.41 -22.62
CA TYR A 81 -15.48 10.55 -22.70
C TYR A 81 -14.27 11.17 -21.99
N ILE A 82 -14.01 12.46 -22.22
CA ILE A 82 -12.94 13.21 -21.54
C ILE A 82 -13.14 13.20 -20.02
N LEU A 83 -14.36 13.44 -19.55
CA LEU A 83 -14.66 13.43 -18.11
C LEU A 83 -14.42 12.06 -17.48
N ILE A 84 -14.89 10.99 -18.14
CA ILE A 84 -14.68 9.61 -17.65
C ILE A 84 -13.19 9.26 -17.63
N GLN A 85 -12.45 9.60 -18.69
CA GLN A 85 -11.01 9.40 -18.73
C GLN A 85 -10.28 10.16 -17.63
N PHE A 86 -10.66 11.41 -17.39
CA PHE A 86 -10.05 12.24 -16.36
C PHE A 86 -10.24 11.64 -14.96
N VAL A 87 -11.46 11.18 -14.64
CA VAL A 87 -11.75 10.52 -13.36
C VAL A 87 -10.99 9.20 -13.23
N ALA A 88 -10.93 8.39 -14.29
CA ALA A 88 -10.23 7.11 -14.27
C ALA A 88 -8.71 7.28 -14.15
N LEU A 89 -8.12 8.28 -14.82
CA LEU A 89 -6.73 8.66 -14.67
C LEU A 89 -6.43 9.10 -13.23
N PHE A 90 -7.31 9.91 -12.63
CA PHE A 90 -7.16 10.37 -11.26
C PHE A 90 -7.20 9.22 -10.24
N TRP A 91 -8.12 8.27 -10.42
CA TRP A 91 -8.16 7.04 -9.62
C TRP A 91 -6.87 6.22 -9.75
N PHE A 92 -6.26 6.22 -10.94
CA PHE A 92 -5.02 5.49 -11.19
C PHE A 92 -3.80 6.14 -10.51
N LEU A 93 -3.68 7.47 -10.56
CA LEU A 93 -2.58 8.20 -9.92
C LEU A 93 -2.66 8.19 -8.39
N GLY A 94 -3.85 8.03 -7.81
CA GLY A 94 -4.06 8.04 -6.36
C GLY A 94 -3.62 6.77 -5.62
N ARG A 95 -2.89 5.84 -6.26
CA ARG A 95 -2.49 4.56 -5.63
C ARG A 95 -1.14 4.68 -4.89
N PRO A 96 -1.11 4.45 -3.56
CA PRO A 96 0.13 4.49 -2.79
C PRO A 96 1.02 3.27 -3.06
N ARG A 97 2.32 3.48 -3.23
CA ARG A 97 3.32 2.40 -3.26
C ARG A 97 3.76 2.09 -1.82
N LEU A 98 3.17 1.06 -1.23
CA LEU A 98 3.47 0.57 0.12
C LEU A 98 3.82 -0.91 0.03
N TYR A 99 4.98 -1.29 0.56
CA TYR A 99 5.42 -2.68 0.59
C TYR A 99 5.19 -3.27 1.98
N TRP A 100 4.49 -4.39 2.05
CA TRP A 100 4.19 -5.11 3.30
C TRP A 100 4.98 -6.41 3.33
N VAL A 101 5.64 -6.68 4.45
CA VAL A 101 6.35 -7.93 4.73
C VAL A 101 5.65 -8.62 5.88
N MET A 102 5.24 -9.87 5.67
CA MET A 102 4.61 -10.65 6.72
C MET A 102 5.66 -11.30 7.63
N PRO A 103 5.35 -11.52 8.92
CA PRO A 103 6.28 -12.16 9.84
C PRO A 103 6.63 -13.56 9.35
N GLY A 104 7.92 -13.82 9.17
CA GLY A 104 8.47 -15.12 8.73
C GLY A 104 8.78 -15.24 7.23
N GLU A 105 8.48 -14.24 6.39
CA GLU A 105 8.81 -14.31 4.95
C GLU A 105 10.30 -14.06 4.66
N THR A 106 10.94 -13.18 5.43
CA THR A 106 12.33 -12.77 5.18
C THR A 106 13.37 -13.52 6.00
N GLY A 107 12.97 -14.25 7.05
CA GLY A 107 13.88 -15.09 7.86
C GLY A 107 14.99 -14.34 8.62
N VAL A 108 14.92 -13.02 8.70
CA VAL A 108 15.97 -12.17 9.32
C VAL A 108 15.73 -12.05 10.83
N THR A 109 16.71 -12.41 11.64
CA THR A 109 16.63 -12.39 13.11
C THR A 109 17.61 -11.40 13.74
N PHE A 110 17.58 -11.24 15.06
CA PHE A 110 18.59 -10.45 15.77
C PHE A 110 20.02 -11.04 15.68
N GLU A 111 20.16 -12.32 15.35
CA GLU A 111 21.47 -12.97 15.17
C GLU A 111 22.20 -12.48 13.92
N ASP A 112 21.44 -12.06 12.90
CA ASP A 112 21.98 -11.56 11.63
C ASP A 112 22.43 -10.08 11.72
N TYR A 113 22.05 -9.37 12.79
CA TYR A 113 22.36 -7.96 12.98
C TYR A 113 23.78 -7.76 13.50
N LYS A 114 24.67 -7.23 12.65
CA LYS A 114 26.08 -6.94 12.97
C LYS A 114 26.36 -5.49 13.40
N GLY A 115 25.34 -4.78 13.89
CA GLY A 115 25.48 -3.37 14.30
C GLY A 115 25.92 -3.20 15.77
N ASN A 116 25.73 -1.99 16.30
CA ASN A 116 26.09 -1.67 17.68
C ASN A 116 25.29 -2.52 18.70
N PRO A 117 25.96 -3.26 19.63
CA PRO A 117 25.29 -4.10 20.62
C PRO A 117 24.38 -3.31 21.58
N GLU A 118 24.70 -2.06 21.91
CA GLU A 118 23.87 -1.24 22.80
C GLU A 118 22.51 -0.91 22.17
N VAL A 119 22.50 -0.64 20.86
CA VAL A 119 21.29 -0.41 20.08
C VAL A 119 20.45 -1.69 19.98
N LEU A 120 21.11 -2.84 19.87
CA LEU A 120 20.44 -4.14 19.84
C LEU A 120 19.74 -4.44 21.17
N GLU A 121 20.38 -4.14 22.31
CA GLU A 121 19.73 -4.29 23.62
C GLU A 121 18.52 -3.37 23.79
N ALA A 122 18.61 -2.10 23.35
CA ALA A 122 17.48 -1.18 23.37
C ALA A 122 16.32 -1.69 22.48
N ALA A 123 16.64 -2.18 21.28
CA ALA A 123 15.66 -2.78 20.38
C ALA A 123 14.97 -4.01 20.98
N ARG A 124 15.71 -4.88 21.69
CA ARG A 124 15.13 -6.03 22.41
C ARG A 124 14.13 -5.61 23.48
N ARG A 125 14.42 -4.55 24.25
CA ARG A 125 13.49 -4.01 25.25
C ARG A 125 12.19 -3.51 24.60
N ILE A 126 12.30 -2.83 23.46
CA ILE A 126 11.13 -2.35 22.71
C ILE A 126 10.31 -3.53 22.17
N VAL A 127 10.95 -4.56 21.63
CA VAL A 127 10.24 -5.78 21.18
C VAL A 127 9.51 -6.47 22.34
N ALA A 128 10.12 -6.54 23.52
CA ALA A 128 9.47 -7.08 24.71
C ALA A 128 8.23 -6.25 25.10
N LEU A 129 8.29 -4.92 25.02
CA LEU A 129 7.15 -4.04 25.25
C LEU A 129 6.03 -4.26 24.23
N ILE A 130 6.37 -4.44 22.93
CA ILE A 130 5.39 -4.69 21.86
C ILE A 130 4.65 -6.03 22.08
N ARG A 131 5.33 -7.07 22.58
CA ARG A 131 4.70 -8.36 22.88
C ARG A 131 3.84 -8.33 24.15
N GLY A 132 4.15 -7.46 25.12
CA GLY A 132 3.48 -7.37 26.42
C GLY A 132 2.58 -6.16 26.63
N VAL A 133 2.06 -5.54 25.55
CA VAL A 133 1.31 -4.27 25.63
C VAL A 133 0.12 -4.37 26.59
N ASP A 134 -0.66 -5.45 26.55
CA ASP A 134 -1.87 -5.60 27.37
C ASP A 134 -1.57 -5.62 28.88
N GLU A 135 -0.46 -6.25 29.28
CA GLU A 135 -0.02 -6.27 30.67
C GLU A 135 0.50 -4.89 31.09
N PHE A 136 1.22 -4.21 30.19
CA PHE A 136 1.76 -2.89 30.43
C PHE A 136 0.66 -1.83 30.61
N GLU A 137 -0.40 -1.88 29.79
CA GLU A 137 -1.55 -0.99 29.92
C GLU A 137 -2.35 -1.25 31.21
N LYS A 138 -2.50 -2.51 31.63
CA LYS A 138 -3.16 -2.86 32.91
C LYS A 138 -2.42 -2.30 34.13
N MET A 139 -1.10 -2.19 34.05
CA MET A 139 -0.27 -1.58 35.10
C MET A 139 -0.29 -0.04 35.07
N GLY A 140 -1.07 0.58 34.18
CA GLY A 140 -1.16 2.03 34.01
C GLY A 140 -0.02 2.63 33.18
N GLY A 141 0.76 1.80 32.51
CA GLY A 141 1.82 2.24 31.61
C GLY A 141 1.27 2.71 30.25
N SER A 142 1.90 3.73 29.67
CA SER A 142 1.59 4.19 28.30
C SER A 142 2.54 3.52 27.29
N PRO A 143 2.03 2.76 26.29
CA PRO A 143 2.88 2.11 25.31
C PRO A 143 3.61 3.11 24.41
N THR A 144 4.83 2.76 24.01
CA THR A 144 5.62 3.58 23.09
C THR A 144 4.97 3.63 21.71
N ARG A 145 4.65 4.84 21.23
CA ARG A 145 3.92 5.03 19.96
C ARG A 145 4.80 5.07 18.71
N GLY A 146 6.11 5.24 18.86
CA GLY A 146 7.04 5.31 17.74
C GLY A 146 8.49 5.37 18.19
N LEU A 147 9.38 5.00 17.28
CA LEU A 147 10.84 5.02 17.46
C LEU A 147 11.46 5.74 16.26
N LEU A 148 12.41 6.63 16.53
CA LEU A 148 13.20 7.30 15.50
C LEU A 148 14.65 6.78 15.56
N LEU A 149 15.11 6.18 14.47
CA LEU A 149 16.49 5.74 14.32
C LEU A 149 17.26 6.77 13.50
N THR A 150 18.29 7.38 14.08
CA THR A 150 19.15 8.38 13.42
C THR A 150 20.59 7.87 13.27
N GLY A 151 21.32 8.45 12.32
CA GLY A 151 22.74 8.20 12.07
C GLY A 151 23.07 8.14 10.58
N ASP A 152 24.31 7.84 10.24
CA ASP A 152 24.82 7.82 8.86
C ASP A 152 24.13 6.80 7.96
N PRO A 153 24.06 7.01 6.64
CA PRO A 153 23.53 6.01 5.71
C PRO A 153 24.35 4.72 5.79
N GLY A 154 23.67 3.56 5.69
CA GLY A 154 24.35 2.25 5.68
C GLY A 154 24.56 1.59 7.05
N THR A 155 24.22 2.23 8.18
CA THR A 155 24.38 1.63 9.53
C THR A 155 23.29 0.61 9.90
N GLY A 156 22.59 0.02 8.93
CA GLY A 156 21.60 -1.01 9.19
C GLY A 156 20.31 -0.57 9.89
N LYS A 157 19.95 0.73 9.90
CA LYS A 157 18.71 1.23 10.54
C LYS A 157 17.44 0.54 10.05
N SER A 158 17.27 0.45 8.73
CA SER A 158 16.13 -0.24 8.11
C SER A 158 16.17 -1.75 8.36
N TYR A 159 17.37 -2.32 8.42
CA TYR A 159 17.57 -3.74 8.68
C TYR A 159 17.22 -4.09 10.14
N LEU A 160 17.64 -3.27 11.11
CA LEU A 160 17.25 -3.41 12.52
C LEU A 160 15.74 -3.38 12.69
N ALA A 161 15.04 -2.47 12.01
CA ALA A 161 13.57 -2.41 12.04
C ALA A 161 12.92 -3.70 11.50
N GLN A 162 13.52 -4.31 10.47
CA GLN A 162 13.09 -5.59 9.93
C GLN A 162 13.35 -6.76 10.91
N CYS A 163 14.53 -6.82 11.54
CA CYS A 163 14.81 -7.77 12.61
C CYS A 163 13.78 -7.63 13.74
N MET A 164 13.54 -6.41 14.23
CA MET A 164 12.58 -6.13 15.30
C MET A 164 11.16 -6.61 14.95
N SER A 165 10.72 -6.43 13.71
CA SER A 165 9.39 -6.89 13.28
C SER A 165 9.28 -8.42 13.25
N THR A 166 10.33 -9.10 12.79
CA THR A 166 10.40 -10.57 12.74
C THR A 166 10.41 -11.15 14.16
N GLU A 167 11.18 -10.53 15.04
CA GLU A 167 11.27 -10.89 16.45
C GLU A 167 9.97 -10.59 17.18
N ALA A 168 9.33 -9.45 16.97
CA ALA A 168 8.01 -9.18 17.54
C ALA A 168 6.91 -10.09 16.94
N GLY A 169 7.13 -10.67 15.76
CA GLY A 169 6.14 -11.48 15.05
C GLY A 169 5.00 -10.66 14.45
N VAL A 170 5.25 -9.38 14.16
CA VAL A 170 4.25 -8.43 13.64
C VAL A 170 4.51 -8.09 12.18
N PRO A 171 3.48 -7.74 11.38
CA PRO A 171 3.65 -7.28 10.01
C PRO A 171 4.49 -5.99 9.93
N PHE A 172 5.40 -5.93 8.96
CA PHE A 172 6.27 -4.78 8.72
C PHE A 172 5.86 -4.04 7.45
N ALA A 173 5.66 -2.73 7.54
CA ALA A 173 5.39 -1.88 6.40
C ALA A 173 6.60 -1.02 6.07
N TYR A 174 7.10 -1.11 4.85
CA TYR A 174 8.11 -0.20 4.33
C TYR A 174 7.44 0.93 3.55
N ALA A 175 7.66 2.16 3.99
CA ALA A 175 7.18 3.35 3.31
C ALA A 175 8.28 4.41 3.27
N SER A 176 8.61 4.88 2.07
CA SER A 176 9.54 6.00 1.89
C SER A 176 8.81 7.33 2.06
N ALA A 177 9.45 8.30 2.72
CA ALA A 177 8.94 9.67 2.87
C ALA A 177 8.52 10.29 1.52
N ALA A 178 9.28 10.02 0.46
CA ALA A 178 8.98 10.50 -0.88
C ALA A 178 7.70 9.89 -1.47
N SER A 179 7.28 8.71 -1.00
CA SER A 179 6.05 8.06 -1.47
C SER A 179 4.78 8.70 -0.93
N PHE A 180 4.89 9.58 0.06
CA PHE A 180 3.76 10.30 0.66
C PHE A 180 3.50 11.68 0.04
N ARG A 181 4.28 12.09 -0.97
CA ARG A 181 4.07 13.34 -1.69
C ARG A 181 3.16 13.07 -2.89
N ALA A 182 1.86 13.33 -2.77
CA ALA A 182 0.92 13.23 -3.86
C ALA A 182 0.98 14.46 -4.77
N MET A 183 0.45 14.30 -5.99
CA MET A 183 0.30 15.41 -6.95
C MET A 183 -0.79 16.42 -6.55
N PHE A 184 -1.65 16.08 -5.59
CA PHE A 184 -2.82 16.88 -5.24
C PHE A 184 -2.92 17.07 -3.73
N MET A 185 -3.19 18.31 -3.32
CA MET A 185 -3.40 18.69 -1.94
C MET A 185 -4.58 17.90 -1.34
N GLY A 186 -4.35 17.26 -0.19
CA GLY A 186 -5.37 16.49 0.52
C GLY A 186 -5.36 14.98 0.25
N MET A 187 -4.78 14.50 -0.86
CA MET A 187 -4.59 13.06 -1.06
C MET A 187 -3.58 12.45 -0.09
N ASP A 188 -2.59 13.22 0.36
CA ASP A 188 -1.56 12.80 1.31
C ASP A 188 -2.19 12.32 2.63
N VAL A 189 -3.14 13.09 3.16
CA VAL A 189 -3.84 12.81 4.42
C VAL A 189 -4.68 11.52 4.30
N LEU A 190 -5.34 11.34 3.16
CA LEU A 190 -6.11 10.12 2.88
C LEU A 190 -5.19 8.90 2.79
N MET A 191 -4.02 9.03 2.18
CA MET A 191 -3.03 7.96 2.08
C MET A 191 -2.53 7.54 3.47
N ILE A 192 -2.12 8.51 4.31
CA ILE A 192 -1.67 8.23 5.69
C ILE A 192 -2.79 7.56 6.49
N SER A 193 -4.01 8.09 6.40
CA SER A 193 -5.18 7.53 7.09
C SER A 193 -5.47 6.10 6.65
N ARG A 194 -5.35 5.79 5.34
CA ARG A 194 -5.50 4.42 4.79
C ARG A 194 -4.39 3.50 5.26
N LEU A 195 -3.13 3.97 5.30
CA LEU A 195 -1.99 3.21 5.83
C LEU A 195 -2.24 2.78 7.28
N TYR A 196 -2.57 3.73 8.16
CA TYR A 196 -2.87 3.44 9.56
C TYR A 196 -4.11 2.54 9.73
N ARG A 197 -5.13 2.69 8.88
CA ARG A 197 -6.31 1.82 8.89
C ARG A 197 -5.98 0.39 8.48
N LYS A 198 -5.09 0.19 7.49
CA LYS A 198 -4.60 -1.14 7.10
C LYS A 198 -3.73 -1.74 8.21
N ALA A 199 -2.81 -0.96 8.79
CA ALA A 199 -1.98 -1.39 9.92
C ALA A 199 -2.82 -1.89 11.11
N ARG A 200 -3.85 -1.13 11.53
CA ARG A 200 -4.76 -1.53 12.61
C ARG A 200 -5.57 -2.80 12.34
N ARG A 201 -5.82 -3.14 11.07
CA ARG A 201 -6.51 -4.39 10.70
C ARG A 201 -5.58 -5.59 10.78
N LEU A 202 -4.29 -5.40 10.48
CA LEU A 202 -3.28 -6.45 10.51
C LEU A 202 -2.70 -6.69 11.91
N ALA A 203 -2.82 -5.72 12.82
CA ALA A 203 -2.38 -5.81 14.20
C ALA A 203 -3.42 -6.41 15.17
N ARG A 204 -4.63 -6.73 14.67
CA ARG A 204 -5.67 -7.47 15.40
C ARG A 204 -5.60 -8.94 15.04
#